data_AF-A0A354UEA3-F1
#
_entry.id   AF-A0A354UEA3-F1
#
_cell.length_a   1.000
_cell.length_b   1.000
_cell.length_c   1.000
_cell.angle_alpha   90.00
_cell.angle_beta   90.00
_cell.angle_gamma   90.00
#
_symmetry.space_group_name_H-M   'P 1'
#
loop_
_entity.id
_entity.type
_entity.pdbx_description
1 polymer ?
#
loop_
_entity_poly.entity_id
_entity_poly.type
_entity_poly.pdbx_seq_one_letter_code
_entity_poly.pdbx_strand_id
1 'polypeptide(L)'
;MLKDIKKVIKELNSGVQDKVNTEKAIKIKKKLLYISIPLIIIGIIGVIVSFVLFATAGRDAFTDNGFSVRIIIPMVTFIACGLISAVGFMLLSLALKIVVTQFATNLISEGTSGFCPQCHAKIEENSVFCTSCGKQLKKQCSCGQVNNLNSTYCSKCGKKLD
;
A
#
# COMPACT_ATOMS: atom_id res chain seq x y z
N MET A 1 9.62 -14.78 -28.30
CA MET A 1 8.73 -15.31 -27.24
C MET A 1 8.97 -14.67 -25.87
N LEU A 2 10.11 -14.89 -25.18
CA LEU A 2 10.35 -14.30 -23.84
C LEU A 2 10.40 -12.76 -23.84
N LYS A 3 10.97 -12.16 -24.91
CA LYS A 3 11.02 -10.71 -25.11
C LYS A 3 9.62 -10.10 -25.29
N ASP A 4 8.73 -10.81 -25.97
CA ASP A 4 7.36 -10.37 -26.25
C ASP A 4 6.52 -10.40 -24.97
N ILE A 5 6.65 -11.45 -24.16
CA ILE A 5 6.00 -11.55 -22.84
C ILE A 5 6.42 -10.40 -21.92
N LYS A 6 7.74 -10.10 -21.86
CA LYS A 6 8.25 -8.97 -21.07
C LYS A 6 7.66 -7.62 -21.54
N LYS A 7 7.50 -7.45 -22.85
CA LYS A 7 6.92 -6.22 -23.42
C LYS A 7 5.46 -6.05 -23.02
N VAL A 8 4.66 -7.12 -23.13
CA VAL A 8 3.22 -7.10 -22.73
C VAL A 8 3.06 -6.80 -21.25
N ILE A 9 3.86 -7.44 -20.38
CA ILE A 9 3.83 -7.18 -18.93
C ILE A 9 4.17 -5.71 -18.64
N LYS A 10 5.13 -5.13 -19.35
CA LYS A 10 5.51 -3.73 -19.17
C LYS A 10 4.38 -2.77 -19.53
N GLU A 11 3.75 -2.99 -20.69
CA GLU A 11 2.65 -2.15 -21.19
C GLU A 11 1.43 -2.19 -20.26
N LEU A 12 1.10 -3.38 -19.75
CA LEU A 12 0.06 -3.53 -18.73
C LEU A 12 0.41 -2.76 -17.46
N ASN A 13 1.66 -2.83 -16.99
CA ASN A 13 2.08 -2.16 -15.76
C ASN A 13 2.12 -0.64 -15.88
N SER A 14 2.54 -0.07 -17.03
CA SER A 14 2.52 1.40 -17.21
C SER A 14 1.09 1.94 -17.17
N GLY A 15 0.14 1.27 -17.84
CA GLY A 15 -1.26 1.68 -17.80
C GLY A 15 -1.88 1.61 -16.39
N VAL A 16 -1.44 0.66 -15.57
CA VAL A 16 -1.83 0.57 -14.15
C VAL A 16 -1.11 1.65 -13.32
N GLN A 17 0.18 1.88 -13.55
CA GLN A 17 0.99 2.86 -12.83
C GLN A 17 0.40 4.27 -12.95
N ASP A 18 0.00 4.68 -14.16
CA ASP A 18 -0.60 5.99 -14.41
C ASP A 18 -1.92 6.18 -13.65
N LYS A 19 -2.77 5.15 -13.65
CA LYS A 19 -4.05 5.18 -12.94
C LYS A 19 -3.88 5.20 -11.42
N VAL A 20 -2.90 4.45 -10.89
CA VAL A 20 -2.69 4.31 -9.44
C VAL A 20 -1.94 5.50 -8.85
N ASN A 21 -1.05 6.14 -9.61
CA ASN A 21 -0.32 7.34 -9.17
C ASN A 21 -1.08 8.65 -9.41
N THR A 22 -2.33 8.58 -9.87
CA THR A 22 -3.19 9.77 -9.99
C THR A 22 -3.49 10.37 -8.62
N GLU A 23 -3.51 11.71 -8.52
CA GLU A 23 -3.78 12.44 -7.27
C GLU A 23 -5.10 12.00 -6.60
N LYS A 24 -6.14 11.74 -7.40
CA LYS A 24 -7.43 11.21 -6.94
C LYS A 24 -7.27 9.85 -6.24
N ALA A 25 -6.52 8.91 -6.83
CA ALA A 25 -6.29 7.58 -6.27
C ALA A 25 -5.50 7.66 -4.95
N ILE A 26 -4.47 8.52 -4.91
CA ILE A 26 -3.68 8.77 -3.70
C ILE A 26 -4.55 9.38 -2.58
N LYS A 27 -5.38 10.37 -2.90
CA LYS A 27 -6.33 10.99 -1.96
C LYS A 27 -7.33 9.97 -1.41
N ILE A 28 -7.92 9.14 -2.27
CA ILE A 28 -8.86 8.08 -1.87
C ILE A 28 -8.18 7.08 -0.95
N LYS A 29 -7.00 6.56 -1.31
CA LYS A 29 -6.21 5.65 -0.48
C LYS A 29 -5.93 6.23 0.91
N LYS A 30 -5.48 7.49 0.98
CA LYS A 30 -5.20 8.16 2.26
C LYS A 30 -6.47 8.30 3.12
N LYS A 31 -7.59 8.70 2.53
CA LYS A 31 -8.89 8.75 3.24
C LYS A 31 -9.32 7.39 3.76
N LEU A 32 -9.19 6.34 2.93
CA LEU A 32 -9.53 4.97 3.32
C LEU A 32 -8.68 4.48 4.51
N LEU A 33 -7.37 4.71 4.47
CA LEU A 33 -6.46 4.37 5.58
C LEU A 33 -6.80 5.17 6.84
N TYR A 34 -7.04 6.47 6.71
CA TYR A 34 -7.37 7.34 7.84
C TYR A 34 -8.66 6.93 8.55
N ILE A 35 -9.67 6.44 7.83
CA ILE A 35 -10.95 6.00 8.41
C ILE A 35 -10.84 4.57 8.96
N SER A 36 -10.22 3.64 8.23
CA SER A 36 -10.19 2.23 8.61
C SER A 36 -9.33 1.95 9.84
N ILE A 37 -8.18 2.61 10.00
CA ILE A 37 -7.26 2.41 11.13
C ILE A 37 -7.95 2.67 12.49
N PRO A 38 -8.53 3.85 12.76
CA PRO A 38 -9.19 4.11 14.03
C PRO A 38 -10.42 3.21 14.25
N LEU A 39 -11.16 2.88 13.18
CA LEU A 39 -12.32 1.99 13.27
C LEU A 39 -11.92 0.58 13.73
N ILE A 40 -10.82 0.04 13.20
CA ILE A 40 -10.24 -1.24 13.63
C ILE A 40 -9.78 -1.15 15.08
N ILE A 41 -9.07 -0.09 15.46
CA ILE A 41 -8.56 0.07 16.84
C ILE A 41 -9.72 0.08 17.85
N ILE A 42 -10.75 0.89 17.59
CA ILE A 42 -11.93 0.99 18.46
C ILE A 42 -12.64 -0.37 18.55
N GLY A 43 -12.82 -1.04 17.41
CA GLY A 43 -13.45 -2.35 17.37
C GLY A 43 -12.67 -3.41 18.14
N ILE A 44 -11.35 -3.51 17.94
CA ILE A 44 -10.48 -4.47 18.63
C ILE A 44 -10.46 -4.21 20.14
N ILE A 45 -10.35 -2.95 20.56
CA ILE A 45 -10.41 -2.58 22.00
C ILE A 45 -11.75 -3.04 22.58
N GLY A 46 -12.85 -2.76 21.90
CA GLY A 46 -14.18 -3.18 22.35
C GLY A 46 -14.33 -4.70 22.46
N VAL A 47 -13.77 -5.45 21.51
CA VAL A 47 -13.70 -6.92 21.53
C VAL A 47 -12.90 -7.42 22.74
N ILE A 48 -11.72 -6.84 23.00
CA ILE A 48 -10.87 -7.23 24.14
C ILE A 48 -11.57 -6.93 25.46
N VAL A 49 -12.13 -5.73 25.62
CA VAL A 49 -12.88 -5.35 26.83
C VAL A 49 -14.05 -6.29 27.05
N SER A 50 -14.83 -6.58 26.01
CA SER A 50 -15.97 -7.50 26.09
C SER A 50 -15.52 -8.92 26.47
N PHE A 51 -14.38 -9.38 25.93
CA PHE A 51 -13.82 -10.68 26.28
C PHE A 51 -13.38 -10.75 27.75
N VAL A 52 -12.73 -9.70 28.27
CA VAL A 52 -12.32 -9.63 29.68
C VAL A 52 -13.55 -9.60 30.60
N LEU A 53 -14.58 -8.81 30.26
CA LEU A 53 -15.82 -8.77 31.02
C LEU A 53 -16.53 -10.13 31.03
N PHE A 54 -16.53 -10.83 29.90
CA PHE A 54 -17.06 -12.19 29.81
C PHE A 54 -16.24 -13.17 30.67
N ALA A 55 -14.91 -13.15 30.56
CA ALA A 55 -14.02 -14.05 31.31
C ALA A 55 -14.13 -13.84 32.84
N THR A 56 -14.40 -12.61 33.27
CA THR A 56 -14.56 -12.25 34.68
C THR A 56 -15.99 -12.45 35.22
N ALA A 57 -16.97 -12.79 34.37
CA ALA A 57 -18.33 -13.08 34.81
C ALA A 57 -18.41 -14.39 35.62
N GLY A 58 -17.52 -15.36 35.37
CA GLY A 58 -17.33 -16.53 36.24
C GLY A 58 -18.60 -17.34 36.53
N ARG A 59 -18.84 -17.70 37.80
CA ARG A 59 -20.03 -18.46 38.22
C ARG A 59 -21.33 -17.63 38.25
N ASP A 60 -21.22 -16.29 38.25
CA ASP A 60 -22.38 -15.38 38.21
C ASP A 60 -22.96 -15.25 36.78
N ALA A 61 -22.41 -16.02 35.85
CA ALA A 61 -22.81 -16.19 34.47
C ALA A 61 -24.26 -16.69 34.31
N PHE A 62 -24.65 -17.63 35.17
CA PHE A 62 -25.89 -18.39 35.06
C PHE A 62 -26.72 -18.17 36.33
N THR A 63 -27.93 -17.68 36.15
CA THR A 63 -28.94 -17.57 37.20
C THR A 63 -30.00 -18.66 37.00
N ASP A 64 -30.86 -18.88 38.00
CA ASP A 64 -31.95 -19.87 37.91
C ASP A 64 -32.94 -19.59 36.75
N ASN A 65 -32.95 -18.35 36.24
CA ASN A 65 -33.76 -17.90 35.11
C ASN A 65 -32.97 -17.80 33.78
N GLY A 66 -31.75 -18.33 33.71
CA GLY A 66 -30.92 -18.36 32.50
C GLY A 66 -29.69 -17.45 32.53
N PHE A 67 -29.42 -16.73 31.44
CA PHE A 67 -28.24 -15.88 31.32
C PHE A 67 -28.37 -14.61 32.16
N SER A 68 -27.33 -14.30 32.95
CA SER A 68 -27.28 -13.02 33.66
C SER A 68 -27.02 -11.85 32.71
N VAL A 69 -27.53 -10.67 33.08
CA VAL A 69 -27.25 -9.41 32.36
C VAL A 69 -25.74 -9.16 32.21
N ARG A 70 -24.95 -9.65 33.18
CA ARG A 70 -23.49 -9.57 33.21
C ARG A 70 -22.81 -10.36 32.07
N ILE A 71 -23.48 -11.37 31.49
CA ILE A 71 -23.01 -12.07 30.28
C ILE A 71 -23.62 -11.49 29.01
N ILE A 72 -24.91 -11.18 29.03
CA ILE A 72 -25.60 -10.74 27.81
C ILE A 72 -24.99 -9.45 27.27
N ILE A 73 -24.67 -8.49 28.14
CA ILE A 73 -24.08 -7.20 27.72
C ILE A 73 -22.73 -7.41 27.00
N PRO A 74 -21.72 -8.06 27.61
CA PRO A 74 -20.47 -8.35 26.91
C PRO A 74 -20.66 -9.14 25.61
N MET A 75 -21.60 -10.08 25.56
CA MET A 75 -21.83 -10.89 24.35
C MET A 75 -22.36 -10.03 23.19
N VAL A 76 -23.35 -9.17 23.45
CA VAL A 76 -23.91 -8.26 22.45
C VAL A 76 -22.87 -7.23 22.01
N THR A 77 -22.13 -6.66 22.96
CA THR A 77 -21.06 -5.69 22.67
C THR A 77 -19.91 -6.33 21.89
N PHE A 78 -19.54 -7.57 22.21
CA PHE A 78 -18.53 -8.33 21.47
C PHE A 78 -18.92 -8.49 20.01
N ILE A 79 -20.18 -8.87 19.74
CA ILE A 79 -20.70 -9.01 18.37
C ILE A 79 -20.68 -7.65 17.65
N ALA A 80 -21.19 -6.59 18.30
CA ALA A 80 -21.22 -5.26 17.71
C ALA A 80 -19.81 -4.73 17.38
N CYS A 81 -18.87 -4.80 18.33
CA CYS A 81 -17.48 -4.40 18.13
C CYS A 81 -16.73 -5.29 17.13
N GLY A 82 -17.08 -6.57 17.06
CA GLY A 82 -16.59 -7.51 16.05
C GLY A 82 -17.01 -7.09 14.63
N LEU A 83 -18.28 -6.71 14.44
CA LEU A 83 -18.78 -6.20 13.16
C LEU A 83 -18.09 -4.88 12.76
N ILE A 84 -17.92 -3.96 13.71
CA ILE A 84 -17.18 -2.70 13.50
C ILE A 84 -15.75 -2.99 13.02
N SER A 85 -15.06 -3.92 13.68
CA SER A 85 -13.71 -4.35 13.30
C SER A 85 -13.70 -4.96 11.90
N ALA A 86 -14.67 -5.82 11.58
CA ALA A 86 -14.77 -6.48 10.28
C ALA A 86 -14.96 -5.48 9.13
N VAL A 87 -15.83 -4.48 9.31
CA VAL A 87 -15.99 -3.37 8.35
C VAL A 87 -14.69 -2.59 8.22
N GLY A 88 -14.01 -2.30 9.34
CA GLY A 88 -12.70 -1.67 9.35
C GLY A 88 -11.66 -2.43 8.52
N PHE A 89 -11.52 -3.74 8.75
CA PHE A 89 -10.63 -4.62 7.98
C PHE A 89 -11.02 -4.70 6.49
N MET A 90 -12.31 -4.72 6.18
CA MET A 90 -12.80 -4.71 4.80
C MET A 90 -12.34 -3.45 4.07
N LEU A 91 -12.52 -2.28 4.67
CA LEU A 91 -12.05 -1.01 4.11
C LEU A 91 -10.52 -0.96 4.01
N LEU A 92 -9.81 -1.45 5.03
CA LEU A 92 -8.35 -1.52 5.00
C LEU A 92 -7.84 -2.40 3.84
N SER A 93 -8.52 -3.51 3.55
CA SER A 93 -8.14 -4.41 2.44
C SER A 93 -8.20 -3.71 1.07
N LEU A 94 -9.18 -2.83 0.87
CA LEU A 94 -9.30 -2.02 -0.35
C LEU A 94 -8.15 -1.02 -0.46
N ALA A 95 -7.75 -0.41 0.67
CA ALA A 95 -6.61 0.50 0.70
C ALA A 95 -5.30 -0.23 0.39
N LEU A 96 -5.12 -1.42 0.96
CA LEU A 96 -3.91 -2.22 0.80
C LEU A 96 -3.71 -2.67 -0.65
N LYS A 97 -4.79 -3.04 -1.36
CA LYS A 97 -4.73 -3.35 -2.81
C LYS A 97 -4.12 -2.21 -3.61
N ILE A 98 -4.47 -0.96 -3.31
CA ILE A 98 -3.88 0.22 -3.97
C ILE A 98 -2.39 0.35 -3.62
N VAL A 99 -2.03 0.17 -2.34
CA VAL A 99 -0.62 0.25 -1.89
C VAL A 99 0.25 -0.80 -2.57
N VAL A 100 -0.18 -2.06 -2.58
CA VAL A 100 0.57 -3.17 -3.18
C VAL A 100 0.71 -2.98 -4.68
N THR A 101 -0.36 -2.56 -5.37
CA THR A 101 -0.31 -2.28 -6.80
C THR A 101 0.63 -1.11 -7.12
N GLN A 102 0.63 -0.07 -6.29
CA GLN A 102 1.53 1.07 -6.43
C GLN A 102 2.99 0.64 -6.26
N PHE A 103 3.28 -0.16 -5.23
CA PHE A 103 4.63 -0.64 -4.96
C PHE A 103 5.12 -1.58 -6.08
N ALA A 104 4.29 -2.53 -6.50
CA ALA A 104 4.62 -3.48 -7.58
C ALA A 104 4.91 -2.77 -8.91
N THR A 105 4.09 -1.78 -9.29
CA THR A 105 4.32 -1.02 -10.53
C THR A 105 5.60 -0.18 -10.47
N ASN A 106 5.91 0.41 -9.31
CA ASN A 106 7.18 1.13 -9.12
C ASN A 106 8.40 0.20 -9.27
N LEU A 107 8.38 -0.99 -8.68
CA LEU A 107 9.49 -1.96 -8.82
C LEU A 107 9.73 -2.40 -10.27
N ILE A 108 8.66 -2.62 -11.02
CA ILE A 108 8.75 -3.07 -12.42
C ILE A 108 9.29 -1.95 -13.32
N SER A 109 8.98 -0.69 -12.99
CA SER A 109 9.50 0.48 -13.73
C SER A 109 11.01 0.65 -13.55
N GLU A 110 11.57 0.32 -12.39
CA GLU A 110 13.02 0.33 -12.15
C GLU A 110 13.74 -0.80 -12.89
N GLY A 111 13.10 -1.97 -13.01
CA GLY A 111 13.68 -3.16 -13.65
C GLY A 111 13.57 -3.21 -15.19
N THR A 112 12.89 -2.26 -15.84
CA THR A 112 12.64 -2.30 -17.30
C THR A 112 12.92 -0.98 -18.00
N SER A 113 14.13 -0.45 -17.83
CA SER A 113 14.64 0.77 -18.48
C SER A 113 15.00 0.53 -19.96
N GLY A 114 14.00 0.59 -20.84
CA GLY A 114 14.21 0.50 -22.29
C GLY A 114 13.33 1.41 -23.15
N PHE A 115 12.45 2.23 -22.53
CA PHE A 115 11.58 3.18 -23.23
C PHE A 115 11.34 4.44 -22.37
N CYS A 116 11.33 5.62 -23.00
CA CYS A 116 11.25 6.92 -22.35
C CYS A 116 9.87 7.20 -21.78
N PRO A 117 9.77 7.64 -20.51
CA PRO A 117 8.48 7.91 -19.88
C PRO A 117 7.76 9.18 -20.39
N GLN A 118 8.44 10.05 -21.16
CA GLN A 118 7.80 11.26 -21.73
C GLN A 118 7.32 11.04 -23.16
N CYS A 119 8.14 10.42 -24.01
CA CYS A 119 7.85 10.31 -25.45
C CYS A 119 7.70 8.86 -25.93
N HIS A 120 7.83 7.88 -25.04
CA HIS A 120 7.75 6.45 -25.34
C HIS A 120 8.78 5.92 -26.36
N ALA A 121 9.78 6.72 -26.73
CA ALA A 121 10.87 6.29 -27.59
C ALA A 121 11.77 5.26 -26.90
N LYS A 122 12.36 4.35 -27.67
CA LYS A 122 13.30 3.35 -27.16
C LYS A 122 14.53 4.03 -26.54
N ILE A 123 14.92 3.57 -25.36
CA ILE A 123 16.09 4.02 -24.61
C ILE A 123 17.20 3.01 -24.83
N GLU A 124 18.35 3.49 -25.30
CA GLU A 124 19.59 2.71 -25.36
C GLU A 124 20.08 2.38 -23.95
N GLU A 125 20.56 1.16 -23.72
CA GLU A 125 21.16 0.76 -22.44
C GLU A 125 22.31 1.72 -22.11
N ASN A 126 22.19 2.45 -20.99
CA ASN A 126 23.09 3.50 -20.51
C ASN A 126 22.90 4.92 -21.03
N SER A 127 21.85 5.20 -21.82
CA SER A 127 21.53 6.59 -22.16
C SER A 127 21.14 7.42 -20.91
N VAL A 128 21.82 8.55 -20.72
CA VAL A 128 21.57 9.51 -19.62
C VAL A 128 20.40 10.43 -19.96
N PHE A 129 20.15 10.63 -21.25
CA PHE A 129 19.05 11.43 -21.80
C PHE A 129 18.32 10.65 -22.89
N CYS A 130 17.03 10.90 -23.07
CA CYS A 130 16.27 10.35 -24.17
C CYS A 130 16.68 11.02 -25.47
N THR A 131 17.11 10.23 -26.45
CA THR A 131 17.53 10.69 -27.77
C THR A 131 16.40 11.31 -28.60
N SER A 132 15.13 10.99 -28.30
CA SER A 132 13.99 11.51 -29.06
C SER A 132 13.34 12.77 -28.47
N CYS A 133 13.36 12.95 -27.15
CA CYS A 133 12.71 14.12 -26.52
C CYS A 133 13.57 14.91 -25.53
N GLY A 134 14.84 14.52 -25.36
CA GLY A 134 15.79 15.21 -24.48
C GLY A 134 15.57 15.01 -22.98
N LYS A 135 14.54 14.26 -22.55
CA LYS A 135 14.29 14.02 -21.12
C LYS A 135 15.48 13.32 -20.47
N GLN A 136 15.98 13.86 -19.37
CA GLN A 136 16.98 13.18 -18.55
C GLN A 136 16.39 11.89 -17.97
N LEU A 137 17.16 10.81 -17.99
CA LEU A 137 16.79 9.44 -17.62
C LEU A 137 17.62 8.89 -16.46
N LYS A 138 18.81 9.46 -16.22
CA LYS A 138 19.72 9.09 -15.14
C LYS A 138 20.43 10.33 -14.59
N LYS A 139 20.86 10.28 -13.32
CA LYS A 139 21.71 11.31 -12.71
C LYS A 139 23.16 10.87 -12.71
N GLN A 140 24.08 11.75 -13.07
CA GLN A 140 25.51 11.47 -12.99
C GLN A 140 26.11 12.17 -11.77
N CYS A 141 26.76 11.41 -10.90
CA CYS A 141 27.50 11.97 -9.77
C CYS A 141 28.83 12.54 -10.22
N SER A 142 29.38 13.49 -9.46
CA SER A 142 30.75 14.01 -9.64
C SER A 142 31.85 12.95 -9.54
N CYS A 143 31.56 11.78 -8.95
CA CYS A 143 32.48 10.63 -8.95
C CYS A 143 32.42 9.76 -10.22
N GLY A 144 31.63 10.17 -11.23
CA GLY A 144 31.43 9.45 -12.48
C GLY A 144 30.37 8.34 -12.43
N GLN A 145 29.80 8.04 -11.26
CA GLN A 145 28.74 7.04 -11.13
C GLN A 145 27.42 7.52 -11.74
N VAL A 146 26.82 6.69 -12.59
CA VAL A 146 25.47 6.88 -13.10
C VAL A 146 24.46 6.25 -12.12
N ASN A 147 23.47 7.03 -11.70
CA ASN A 147 22.45 6.68 -10.73
C ASN A 147 21.05 6.82 -11.36
N ASN A 148 20.05 6.20 -10.74
CA ASN A 148 18.66 6.35 -11.16
C ASN A 148 18.21 7.82 -10.98
N LEU A 149 17.30 8.30 -11.83
CA LEU A 149 16.66 9.62 -11.70
C LEU A 149 16.11 9.89 -10.29
N ASN A 150 15.55 8.86 -9.65
CA ASN A 150 14.90 8.99 -8.34
C ASN A 150 15.90 8.93 -7.18
N SER A 151 17.19 8.69 -7.43
CA SER A 151 18.21 8.61 -6.37
C SER A 151 18.56 9.99 -5.82
N THR A 152 18.42 10.17 -4.51
CA THR A 152 18.84 11.41 -3.80
C THR A 152 20.35 11.43 -3.50
N TYR A 153 20.96 10.26 -3.33
CA TYR A 153 22.39 10.10 -3.02
C TYR A 153 23.03 9.13 -3.99
N CYS A 154 24.34 9.29 -4.21
CA CYS A 154 25.12 8.42 -5.07
C CYS A 154 25.31 7.04 -4.45
N SER A 155 25.01 5.98 -5.19
CA SER A 155 25.19 4.59 -4.76
C SER A 155 26.65 4.15 -4.58
N LYS A 156 27.61 4.91 -5.13
CA LYS A 156 29.05 4.61 -5.05
C LYS A 156 29.76 5.41 -3.96
N CYS A 157 29.52 6.73 -3.88
CA CYS A 157 30.29 7.62 -3.00
C CYS A 157 29.47 8.34 -1.93
N GLY A 158 28.15 8.12 -1.88
CA GLY A 158 27.26 8.72 -0.88
C GLY A 158 27.00 10.22 -1.00
N LYS A 159 27.66 10.93 -1.94
CA LYS A 159 27.38 12.36 -2.18
C LYS A 159 25.94 12.58 -2.65
N LYS A 160 25.33 13.68 -2.23
CA LYS A 160 24.00 14.11 -2.69
C LYS A 160 24.03 14.36 -4.20
N LEU A 161 23.00 13.92 -4.90
CA LEU A 161 22.83 14.09 -6.34
C LEU A 161 21.89 15.26 -6.59
N ASP A 162 22.40 16.30 -7.26
CA ASP A 162 21.62 17.46 -7.68
C ASP A 162 20.59 17.10 -8.76
#